data_AF-U7NVP1-F1
#
_entry.id   AF-U7NVP1-F1
#
_cell.length_a   1.000
_cell.length_b   1.000
_cell.length_c   1.000
_cell.angle_alpha   90.00
_cell.angle_beta   90.00
_cell.angle_gamma   90.00
#
_symmetry.space_group_name_H-M   'P 1'
#
loop_
_entity.id
_entity.type
_entity.pdbx_description
1 polymer ?
#
loop_
_entity_poly.entity_id
_entity_poly.type
_entity_poly.pdbx_seq_one_letter_code
_entity_poly.pdbx_strand_id
1 'polypeptide(L)'
;MAKYQCPDCGYVYDEAVGDPHEGFPAGTAWEKIPEDWSCPDCAVRDRVDFVALQESNSNPSVSESGTSAARPASQAKPDETSRKATDASTPSAKNKTKPEAKSKPASSKSSKD
;
A
#
# COMPACT_ATOMS: atom_id res chain seq x y z
N MET A 1 13.72 10.37 -11.38
CA MET A 1 14.00 9.89 -10.01
C MET A 1 13.30 8.56 -9.82
N ALA A 2 13.90 7.65 -9.06
CA ALA A 2 13.23 6.40 -8.71
C ALA A 2 12.19 6.67 -7.63
N LYS A 3 11.11 5.90 -7.67
CA LYS A 3 10.04 5.92 -6.66
C LYS A 3 9.98 4.56 -6.00
N TYR A 4 9.67 4.50 -4.72
CA TYR A 4 9.62 3.26 -3.95
C TYR A 4 8.30 3.20 -3.21
N GLN A 5 7.54 2.12 -3.39
CA GLN A 5 6.23 1.95 -2.78
C GLN A 5 6.25 0.90 -1.68
N CYS A 6 5.66 1.23 -0.55
CA CYS A 6 5.37 0.27 0.51
C CYS A 6 4.22 -0.65 0.06
N PRO A 7 4.41 -1.98 0.00
CA PRO A 7 3.37 -2.93 -0.40
C PRO A 7 2.27 -3.12 0.65
N ASP A 8 2.47 -2.63 1.89
CA ASP A 8 1.54 -2.80 3.00
C ASP A 8 0.47 -1.70 3.05
N CYS A 9 0.89 -0.43 3.03
CA CYS A 9 -0.01 0.73 3.05
C CYS A 9 -0.15 1.47 1.71
N GLY A 10 0.78 1.24 0.76
CA GLY A 10 0.80 1.91 -0.53
C GLY A 10 1.52 3.27 -0.54
N TYR A 11 2.17 3.69 0.55
CA TYR A 11 2.97 4.92 0.60
C TYR A 11 4.09 4.90 -0.44
N VAL A 12 4.29 6.00 -1.17
CA VAL A 12 5.31 6.13 -2.22
C VAL A 12 6.36 7.16 -1.82
N TYR A 13 7.59 6.71 -1.61
CA TYR A 13 8.75 7.57 -1.46
C TYR A 13 9.28 7.99 -2.83
N ASP A 14 9.37 9.29 -3.08
CA ASP A 14 9.95 9.86 -4.29
C ASP A 14 11.28 10.54 -3.95
N GLU A 15 12.40 10.10 -4.54
CA GLU A 15 13.71 10.70 -4.28
C GLU A 15 13.77 12.20 -4.65
N ALA A 16 12.92 12.64 -5.59
CA ALA A 16 12.83 14.06 -5.95
C ALA A 16 12.26 14.91 -4.82
N VAL A 17 11.30 14.36 -4.07
CA VAL A 17 10.59 15.04 -2.99
C VAL A 17 11.29 14.80 -1.65
N GLY A 18 11.87 13.62 -1.46
CA GLY A 18 12.40 13.17 -0.18
C GLY A 18 11.30 13.01 0.87
N ASP A 19 11.70 12.96 2.13
CA ASP A 19 10.80 13.05 3.28
C ASP A 19 11.34 14.06 4.31
N PRO A 20 11.00 15.36 4.17
CA PRO A 20 11.55 16.40 5.04
C PRO A 20 11.03 16.31 6.48
N HIS A 21 9.98 15.53 6.74
CA HIS A 21 9.45 15.33 8.07
C HIS A 21 10.37 14.44 8.92
N GLU A 22 10.98 13.42 8.29
CA GLU A 22 11.99 12.57 8.92
C GLU A 22 13.43 13.13 8.86
N GLY A 23 13.63 14.22 8.11
CA GLY A 23 14.94 14.87 7.93
C GLY A 23 15.64 14.51 6.61
N PHE A 24 14.93 13.92 5.64
CA PHE A 24 15.44 13.65 4.30
C PHE A 24 14.95 14.71 3.30
N PRO A 25 15.78 15.72 2.95
CA PRO A 25 15.34 16.76 2.02
C PRO A 25 15.10 16.22 0.60
N ALA A 26 14.41 17.02 -0.21
CA ALA A 26 14.24 16.80 -1.64
C ALA A 26 15.58 16.53 -2.35
N GLY A 27 15.63 15.45 -3.14
CA GLY A 27 16.85 14.98 -3.79
C GLY A 27 17.64 13.93 -2.99
N THR A 28 17.11 13.46 -1.85
CA THR A 28 17.71 12.35 -1.12
C THR A 28 17.50 11.04 -1.88
N ALA A 29 18.58 10.52 -2.47
CA ALA A 29 18.58 9.22 -3.12
C ALA A 29 18.25 8.12 -2.11
N TRP A 30 17.58 7.06 -2.58
CA TRP A 30 17.18 5.92 -1.76
C TRP A 30 18.37 5.35 -1.00
N GLU A 31 19.52 5.19 -1.65
CA GLU A 31 20.77 4.69 -1.07
C GLU A 31 21.26 5.45 0.17
N LYS A 32 20.85 6.72 0.34
CA LYS A 32 21.24 7.56 1.49
C LYS A 32 20.39 7.31 2.73
N ILE A 33 19.22 6.72 2.58
CA ILE A 33 18.29 6.43 3.67
C ILE A 33 18.81 5.19 4.42
N PRO A 34 18.78 5.10 5.75
CA PRO A 34 19.17 3.88 6.44
C PRO A 34 18.18 2.73 6.17
N GLU A 35 18.67 1.49 6.27
CA GLU A 35 17.83 0.29 6.17
C GLU A 35 16.86 0.12 7.37
N ASP A 36 17.19 0.75 8.51
CA ASP A 36 16.35 0.86 9.73
C ASP A 36 15.23 1.92 9.59
N TRP A 37 15.14 2.62 8.45
CA TRP A 37 14.07 3.59 8.25
C TRP A 37 12.73 2.89 8.05
N SER A 38 11.84 3.04 9.02
CA SER A 38 10.47 2.54 8.95
C SER A 38 9.57 3.46 8.13
N CYS A 39 8.58 2.89 7.44
CA CYS A 39 7.63 3.63 6.63
C CYS A 39 6.90 4.71 7.46
N PRO A 40 6.86 5.99 7.02
CA PRO A 40 6.27 7.08 7.80
C PRO A 40 4.74 6.99 7.92
N ASP A 41 4.09 6.23 7.04
CA ASP A 41 2.63 6.08 7.01
C ASP A 41 2.14 4.91 7.89
N CYS A 42 2.77 3.74 7.78
CA CYS A 42 2.36 2.55 8.53
C CYS A 42 3.29 2.15 9.67
N ALA A 43 4.58 2.49 9.61
CA ALA A 43 5.62 2.05 10.53
C ALA A 43 5.68 0.51 10.77
N VAL A 44 5.12 -0.28 9.86
CA VAL A 44 5.13 -1.76 9.91
C VAL A 44 6.29 -2.34 9.10
N ARG A 45 6.71 -1.64 8.05
CA ARG A 45 7.74 -2.07 7.11
C ARG A 45 8.88 -1.08 7.06
N ASP A 46 10.08 -1.63 6.93
CA ASP A 46 11.30 -0.86 6.80
C ASP A 46 11.67 -0.66 5.33
N ARG A 47 12.62 0.25 5.09
CA ARG A 47 13.12 0.61 3.76
C ARG A 47 13.38 -0.62 2.88
N VAL A 48 13.90 -1.70 3.44
CA VAL A 48 14.26 -2.92 2.70
C VAL A 48 13.07 -3.65 2.07
N ASP A 49 11.85 -3.47 2.59
CA ASP A 49 10.63 -4.10 2.08
C ASP A 49 9.95 -3.29 0.96
N PHE A 50 10.40 -2.05 0.69
CA PHE A 50 9.79 -1.21 -0.33
C PHE A 50 10.13 -1.69 -1.74
N VAL A 51 9.16 -1.56 -2.64
CA VAL A 51 9.26 -2.01 -4.03
C VAL A 51 9.52 -0.82 -4.95
N ALA A 52 10.58 -0.87 -5.76
CA ALA A 52 10.90 0.18 -6.73
C ALA A 52 9.84 0.25 -7.86
N LEU A 53 9.14 1.37 -7.96
CA LEU A 53 8.25 1.72 -9.06
C LEU A 53 9.06 2.33 -10.21
N GLN A 54 9.54 1.48 -11.11
CA GLN A 54 10.23 1.91 -12.33
C GLN A 54 9.18 2.25 -13.39
N GLU A 55 8.91 3.53 -13.62
CA GLU A 55 7.87 4.01 -14.55
C GLU A 55 8.25 3.87 -16.04
N SER A 56 9.33 3.14 -16.38
CA SER A 56 9.76 2.97 -17.77
C SER A 56 9.42 1.59 -18.35
N ASN A 57 8.24 1.55 -18.97
CA ASN A 57 7.88 0.81 -20.18
C ASN A 57 7.71 -0.73 -20.16
N SER A 58 6.44 -1.11 -20.36
CA SER A 58 5.95 -2.11 -21.34
C SER A 58 6.59 -3.50 -21.35
N ASN A 59 5.93 -4.41 -20.63
CA ASN A 59 5.42 -5.73 -21.07
C ASN A 59 5.58 -6.72 -19.90
N PRO A 60 4.52 -7.12 -19.19
CA PRO A 60 4.57 -8.36 -18.44
C PRO A 60 4.59 -9.50 -19.48
N SER A 61 5.76 -9.78 -20.06
CA SER A 61 6.02 -11.11 -20.61
C SER A 61 6.11 -12.05 -19.41
N VAL A 62 4.93 -12.32 -18.85
CA VAL A 62 4.68 -13.50 -18.06
C VAL A 62 5.11 -14.66 -18.92
N SER A 63 6.32 -15.16 -18.68
CA SER A 63 6.69 -16.52 -19.02
C SER A 63 5.94 -17.47 -18.08
N GLU A 64 4.60 -17.40 -18.09
CA GLU A 64 3.82 -18.60 -17.94
C GLU A 64 3.85 -19.29 -19.31
N SER A 65 4.88 -20.11 -19.49
CA SER A 65 4.85 -21.19 -20.46
C SER A 65 3.79 -22.19 -20.00
N GLY A 66 2.53 -21.84 -20.22
CA GLY A 66 1.45 -22.80 -20.35
C GLY A 66 1.76 -23.70 -21.53
N THR A 67 2.34 -24.88 -21.27
CA THR A 67 2.30 -25.96 -22.24
C THR A 67 0.90 -26.57 -22.20
N SER A 68 0.06 -26.00 -23.05
CA SER A 68 -1.22 -26.57 -23.45
C SER A 68 -0.95 -27.88 -24.18
N ALA A 69 -1.00 -28.99 -23.45
CA ALA A 69 -1.13 -30.32 -24.02
C ALA A 69 -2.57 -30.80 -23.80
N ALA A 70 -3.28 -30.92 -24.91
CA ALA A 70 -4.70 -31.16 -24.99
C ALA A 70 -5.05 -32.66 -24.91
N ARG A 71 -6.15 -32.96 -24.18
CA ARG A 71 -7.16 -34.06 -24.34
C ARG A 71 -6.80 -35.50 -23.87
N PRO A 72 -7.77 -36.43 -23.66
CA PRO A 72 -9.25 -36.35 -23.78
C PRO A 72 -10.06 -36.87 -22.56
N ALA A 73 -11.38 -36.72 -22.70
CA ALA A 73 -12.50 -37.07 -21.83
C ALA A 73 -12.55 -38.50 -21.27
N SER A 74 -13.10 -38.65 -20.05
CA SER A 74 -14.18 -39.61 -19.78
C SER A 74 -14.68 -39.57 -18.33
N GLN A 75 -16.01 -39.43 -18.19
CA GLN A 75 -16.90 -40.13 -17.23
C GLN A 75 -16.74 -39.82 -15.73
N ALA A 76 -17.77 -39.74 -14.89
CA ALA A 76 -19.21 -39.97 -14.98
C ALA A 76 -19.80 -39.39 -13.67
N LYS A 77 -20.87 -38.58 -13.74
CA LYS A 77 -22.26 -38.92 -13.36
C LYS A 77 -22.73 -38.31 -12.01
N PRO A 78 -24.06 -38.16 -11.83
CA PRO A 78 -24.67 -37.04 -11.12
C PRO A 78 -25.40 -37.46 -9.82
N ASP A 79 -26.09 -36.45 -9.27
CA ASP A 79 -27.22 -36.54 -8.34
C ASP A 79 -26.86 -36.64 -6.86
N GLU A 80 -27.20 -35.63 -6.07
CA GLU A 80 -28.47 -35.66 -5.35
C GLU A 80 -28.60 -34.46 -4.39
N THR A 81 -29.59 -33.61 -4.70
CA THR A 81 -30.58 -33.05 -3.76
C THR A 81 -30.17 -32.81 -2.30
N SER A 82 -30.06 -31.53 -1.92
CA SER A 82 -30.92 -30.91 -0.88
C SER A 82 -30.42 -29.51 -0.55
N ARG A 83 -31.13 -28.46 -0.97
CA ARG A 83 -32.31 -27.85 -0.32
C ARG A 83 -31.97 -27.01 0.91
N LYS A 84 -32.41 -25.73 0.81
CA LYS A 84 -32.92 -24.84 1.87
C LYS A 84 -31.83 -24.27 2.81
N ALA A 85 -31.93 -23.05 3.35
CA ALA A 85 -32.97 -22.04 3.33
C ALA A 85 -32.40 -20.71 3.86
N THR A 86 -33.20 -19.65 3.74
CA THR A 86 -33.39 -18.52 4.69
C THR A 86 -32.23 -17.53 4.85
N ASP A 87 -32.38 -16.29 4.39
CA ASP A 87 -33.28 -15.21 4.86
C ASP A 87 -32.60 -14.30 5.90
N ALA A 88 -32.96 -13.02 5.80
CA ALA A 88 -32.79 -11.94 6.77
C ALA A 88 -31.42 -11.24 6.89
N SER A 89 -31.34 -10.11 6.20
CA SER A 89 -31.28 -8.77 6.82
C SER A 89 -30.33 -8.54 8.01
N THR A 90 -29.33 -7.66 7.82
CA THR A 90 -29.13 -6.43 8.64
C THR A 90 -27.88 -5.66 8.18
N PRO A 91 -28.02 -4.45 7.61
CA PRO A 91 -26.95 -3.46 7.58
C PRO A 91 -26.97 -2.64 8.88
N SER A 92 -25.94 -2.79 9.73
CA SER A 92 -25.78 -1.95 10.92
C SER A 92 -24.81 -0.80 10.64
N ALA A 93 -25.40 0.36 10.37
CA ALA A 93 -24.73 1.65 10.31
C ALA A 93 -24.20 2.04 11.70
N LYS A 94 -22.93 2.45 11.78
CA LYS A 94 -22.46 3.41 12.80
C LYS A 94 -21.44 4.37 12.18
N ASN A 95 -21.97 5.43 11.58
CA ASN A 95 -21.29 6.71 11.43
C ASN A 95 -20.80 7.17 12.82
N LYS A 96 -19.50 7.40 12.96
CA LYS A 96 -18.95 8.26 14.01
C LYS A 96 -18.35 9.49 13.37
N THR A 97 -19.20 10.49 13.21
CA THR A 97 -18.82 11.89 13.10
C THR A 97 -18.19 12.31 14.43
N LYS A 98 -16.94 12.77 14.40
CA LYS A 98 -16.41 13.71 15.39
C LYS A 98 -15.75 14.88 14.65
N PRO A 99 -16.39 16.04 14.60
CA PRO A 99 -15.72 17.30 14.32
C PRO A 99 -15.20 17.84 15.67
N GLU A 100 -13.97 18.29 15.75
CA GLU A 100 -13.69 19.49 16.55
C GLU A 100 -12.34 20.07 16.16
N ALA A 101 -12.44 21.23 15.53
CA ALA A 101 -11.38 22.18 15.38
C ALA A 101 -10.82 22.56 16.76
N LYS A 102 -9.49 22.60 16.86
CA LYS A 102 -8.83 23.53 17.76
C LYS A 102 -7.73 24.24 17.00
N SER A 103 -8.14 25.34 16.38
CA SER A 103 -7.29 26.50 16.17
C SER A 103 -6.59 26.87 17.47
N LYS A 104 -5.27 27.07 17.43
CA LYS A 104 -4.68 28.36 17.78
C LYS A 104 -3.20 28.46 17.33
N PRO A 105 -2.82 29.58 16.69
CA PRO A 105 -1.45 29.88 16.28
C PRO A 105 -0.67 30.70 17.32
N ALA A 106 0.65 30.77 17.10
CA ALA A 106 1.58 31.85 17.41
C ALA A 106 1.84 32.29 18.87
N SER A 107 3.09 32.09 19.29
CA SER A 107 3.92 33.04 20.06
C SER A 107 5.35 32.50 19.95
N SER A 108 6.24 32.96 19.07
CA SER A 108 6.85 34.28 19.01
C SER A 108 7.37 34.77 20.37
N LYS A 109 8.71 34.74 20.49
CA LYS A 109 9.57 35.83 21.02
C LYS A 109 9.92 35.83 22.52
N SER A 110 11.19 35.55 22.79
CA SER A 110 12.13 36.32 23.64
C SER A 110 13.50 35.65 23.51
N SER A 111 14.52 36.16 22.82
CA SER A 111 15.29 37.40 23.06
C SER A 111 15.76 37.58 24.51
N LYS A 112 17.05 37.26 24.70
CA LYS A 112 18.10 38.04 25.38
C LYS A 112 18.00 38.22 26.90
N ASP A 113 18.90 37.54 27.62
CA ASP A 113 20.04 38.15 28.32
C ASP A 113 21.20 37.13 28.39
#